data_AF-A0A0V0J711-F1
#
_entry.id   AF-A0A0V0J711-F1
#
_cell.length_a   1.000
_cell.length_b   1.000
_cell.length_c   1.000
_cell.angle_alpha   90.00
_cell.angle_beta   90.00
_cell.angle_gamma   90.00
#
_symmetry.space_group_name_H-M   'P 1'
#
loop_
_entity.id
_entity.type
_entity.pdbx_description
1 polymer ?
#
loop_
_entity_poly.entity_id
_entity_poly.type
_entity_poly.pdbx_seq_one_letter_code
_entity_poly.pdbx_strand_id
1 'polypeptide(L)'
;MRPIGNIGLSRIGSPGEFLAPAWRVRPSTVLLPANCAVAVLSNVRWPGAYAMARKETFVNIYIGWGTKVLGASFMPIRSANPAKEFDEEATPLQEAVDPTPLQEEELRLMKEAKRLAAEAKAEEGEEEEEGDED
;
A
#
# COMPACT_ATOMS: atom_id res chain seq x y z
N MET A 1 -27.02 14.36 -31.93
CA MET A 1 -25.86 13.58 -31.44
C MET A 1 -26.03 13.40 -29.94
N ARG A 2 -26.21 12.16 -29.47
CA ARG A 2 -26.20 11.86 -28.03
C ARG A 2 -24.74 11.95 -27.55
N PRO A 3 -24.45 12.61 -26.42
CA PRO A 3 -23.10 12.63 -25.90
C PRO A 3 -22.68 11.19 -25.60
N ILE A 4 -21.52 10.79 -26.12
CA ILE A 4 -20.82 9.57 -25.71
C ILE A 4 -20.69 9.68 -24.18
N GLY A 5 -21.14 8.64 -23.47
CA GLY A 5 -21.52 8.68 -22.06
C GLY A 5 -20.54 9.39 -21.12
N ASN A 6 -21.03 9.76 -19.94
CA ASN A 6 -20.31 10.48 -18.90
C ASN A 6 -19.01 9.77 -18.42
N ILE A 7 -17.91 9.87 -19.17
CA ILE A 7 -16.57 9.36 -18.84
C ILE A 7 -15.81 10.31 -17.90
N GLY A 8 -16.49 10.90 -16.91
CA GLY A 8 -15.89 11.95 -16.07
C GLY A 8 -16.49 12.16 -14.68
N LEU A 9 -17.46 11.36 -14.24
CA LEU A 9 -17.92 11.40 -12.84
C LEU A 9 -16.88 10.73 -11.93
N SER A 10 -15.78 11.43 -11.64
CA SER A 10 -15.20 11.33 -10.31
C SER A 10 -16.30 11.81 -9.35
N ARG A 11 -16.79 10.89 -8.50
CA ARG A 11 -17.77 11.20 -7.46
C ARG A 11 -17.26 12.45 -6.74
N ILE A 12 -18.07 13.51 -6.72
CA ILE A 12 -17.82 14.64 -5.84
C ILE A 12 -18.10 14.10 -4.44
N GLY A 13 -17.08 13.83 -3.62
CA GLY A 13 -17.36 13.55 -2.21
C GLY A 13 -16.25 12.85 -1.44
N SER A 14 -15.15 13.55 -1.15
CA SER A 14 -14.37 13.36 0.08
C SER A 14 -13.40 14.54 0.29
N PRO A 15 -13.23 15.04 1.53
CA PRO A 15 -12.18 16.02 1.81
C PRO A 15 -10.80 15.42 1.46
N GLY A 16 -10.14 16.02 0.45
CA GLY A 16 -8.88 15.52 -0.13
C GLY A 16 -8.97 15.13 -1.61
N GLU A 17 -10.17 15.12 -2.21
CA GLU A 17 -10.32 14.92 -3.65
C GLU A 17 -9.96 16.16 -4.47
N PHE A 18 -9.23 15.92 -5.57
CA PHE A 18 -8.86 16.95 -6.54
C PHE A 18 -10.14 17.44 -7.24
N LEU A 19 -10.36 18.76 -7.34
CA LEU A 19 -11.58 19.37 -7.90
C LEU A 19 -11.82 19.09 -9.40
N ALA A 20 -10.90 18.36 -10.06
CA ALA A 20 -10.96 18.05 -11.48
C ALA A 20 -10.77 16.54 -11.72
N PRO A 21 -11.39 15.99 -12.78
CA PRO A 21 -11.18 14.60 -13.16
C PRO A 21 -9.70 14.34 -13.46
N ALA A 22 -9.24 13.12 -13.16
CA ALA A 22 -7.84 12.73 -13.34
C ALA A 22 -7.37 12.82 -14.80
N TRP A 23 -8.29 12.62 -15.74
CA TRP A 23 -8.04 12.68 -17.18
C TRP A 23 -8.92 13.75 -17.81
N ARG A 24 -8.32 14.55 -18.69
CA ARG A 24 -9.02 15.49 -19.57
C ARG A 24 -8.98 14.95 -20.99
N VAL A 25 -10.14 14.84 -21.62
CA VAL A 25 -10.28 14.38 -23.00
C VAL A 25 -10.44 15.58 -23.94
N ARG A 26 -9.75 15.56 -25.07
CA ARG A 26 -9.82 16.61 -26.09
C ARG A 26 -9.56 16.00 -27.48
N PRO A 27 -10.34 16.35 -28.51
CA PRO A 27 -10.04 15.95 -29.87
C PRO A 27 -8.82 16.73 -30.40
N SER A 28 -8.11 16.18 -31.37
CA SER A 28 -7.01 16.87 -32.04
C SER A 28 -7.48 18.06 -32.89
N THR A 29 -8.71 18.00 -33.41
CA THR A 29 -9.32 19.03 -34.25
C THR A 29 -10.83 19.08 -34.02
N VAL A 30 -11.41 20.27 -34.16
CA VAL A 30 -12.87 20.52 -34.10
C VAL A 30 -13.43 20.85 -35.50
N LEU A 31 -12.55 21.13 -36.46
CA LEU A 31 -12.94 21.62 -37.79
C LEU A 31 -13.11 20.50 -38.83
N LEU A 32 -12.43 19.36 -38.63
CA LEU A 32 -12.51 18.21 -39.54
C LEU A 32 -13.55 17.20 -39.07
N PRO A 33 -14.08 16.35 -39.97
CA PRO A 33 -15.02 15.30 -39.59
C PRO A 33 -14.42 14.32 -38.56
N ALA A 34 -15.29 13.73 -37.73
CA ALA A 34 -14.88 12.93 -36.58
C ALA A 34 -13.99 11.71 -36.92
N ASN A 35 -14.06 11.21 -38.16
CA ASN A 35 -13.24 10.10 -38.66
C ASN A 35 -11.74 10.46 -38.84
N CYS A 36 -11.42 11.75 -38.91
CA CYS A 36 -10.06 12.27 -39.05
C CYS A 36 -9.46 12.73 -37.71
N ALA A 37 -10.28 12.88 -36.67
CA ALA A 37 -9.84 13.32 -35.36
C ALA A 37 -9.13 12.20 -34.58
N VAL A 38 -8.11 12.58 -33.82
CA VAL A 38 -7.42 11.72 -32.84
C VAL A 38 -7.97 12.10 -31.46
N ALA A 39 -8.34 11.12 -30.65
CA ALA A 39 -8.71 11.36 -29.27
C ALA A 39 -7.44 11.52 -28.43
N VAL A 40 -7.28 12.67 -27.76
CA VAL A 40 -6.14 12.96 -26.90
C VAL A 40 -6.62 13.05 -25.46
N LEU A 41 -6.10 12.20 -24.60
CA LEU A 41 -6.31 12.22 -23.16
C LEU A 41 -5.04 12.76 -22.50
N SER A 42 -5.16 13.81 -21.70
CA SER A 42 -4.08 14.37 -20.89
C SER A 42 -4.35 14.13 -19.41
N ASN A 43 -3.36 13.63 -18.68
CA ASN A 43 -3.49 13.44 -17.24
C ASN A 43 -3.26 14.76 -16.49
N VAL A 44 -4.18 15.10 -15.59
CA VAL A 44 -4.08 16.33 -14.78
C VAL A 44 -3.15 16.14 -13.59
N ARG A 45 -3.09 14.92 -13.03
CA ARG A 45 -2.24 14.57 -11.88
C ARG A 45 -0.78 14.33 -12.27
N TRP A 46 -0.54 13.92 -13.50
CA TRP A 46 0.81 13.71 -14.04
C TRP A 46 0.99 14.56 -15.30
N PRO A 47 1.33 15.86 -15.14
CA PRO A 47 1.59 16.73 -16.28
C PRO A 47 2.64 16.10 -17.18
N GLY A 48 2.31 15.99 -18.47
CA GLY A 48 3.16 15.31 -19.44
C GLY A 48 2.72 13.90 -19.81
N ALA A 49 1.79 13.28 -19.08
CA ALA A 49 1.22 11.99 -19.47
C ALA A 49 0.07 12.19 -20.47
N TYR A 50 0.22 11.59 -21.64
CA TYR A 50 -0.76 11.62 -22.71
C TYR A 50 -1.10 10.20 -23.19
N ALA A 51 -2.38 9.95 -23.43
CA ALA A 51 -2.86 8.79 -24.16
C ALA A 51 -3.58 9.26 -25.41
N MET A 52 -3.21 8.72 -26.56
CA MET A 52 -3.76 9.09 -27.85
C MET A 52 -4.30 7.85 -28.56
N ALA A 53 -5.46 7.97 -29.18
CA ALA A 53 -6.07 6.85 -29.90
C ALA A 53 -6.71 7.30 -31.21
N ARG A 54 -6.56 6.46 -32.24
CA ARG A 54 -7.22 6.62 -33.54
C ARG A 54 -7.57 5.24 -34.09
N LYS A 55 -8.87 4.96 -34.23
CA LYS A 55 -9.38 3.67 -34.72
C LYS A 55 -8.80 2.51 -33.89
N GLU A 56 -7.93 1.70 -34.48
CA GLU A 56 -7.31 0.51 -33.87
C GLU A 56 -5.95 0.79 -33.24
N THR A 57 -5.35 1.96 -33.51
CA THR A 57 -4.04 2.30 -32.96
C THR A 57 -4.17 3.20 -31.75
N PHE A 58 -3.39 2.91 -30.70
CA PHE A 58 -3.28 3.73 -29.52
C PHE A 58 -1.82 3.84 -29.09
N VAL A 59 -1.49 4.94 -28.44
CA VAL A 59 -0.15 5.18 -27.89
C VAL A 59 -0.26 5.95 -26.58
N ASN A 60 0.59 5.57 -25.63
CA ASN A 60 0.72 6.24 -24.34
C ASN A 60 2.14 6.77 -24.24
N ILE A 61 2.28 8.07 -23.97
CA ILE A 61 3.57 8.73 -23.83
C ILE A 61 3.61 9.54 -22.55
N TYR A 62 4.79 9.63 -21.94
CA TYR A 62 5.06 10.52 -20.83
C TYR A 62 6.25 11.42 -21.18
N ILE A 63 6.03 12.73 -21.12
CA ILE A 63 7.07 13.74 -21.35
C ILE A 63 6.95 14.79 -20.24
N GLY A 64 7.79 14.70 -19.21
CA GLY A 64 7.75 15.61 -18.08
C GLY A 64 8.78 15.30 -16.99
N TRP A 65 8.67 16.03 -15.87
CA TRP A 65 9.65 16.03 -14.78
C TRP A 65 9.48 14.90 -13.75
N GLY A 66 8.48 14.02 -13.91
CA GLY A 66 8.15 13.01 -12.90
C GLY A 66 7.49 13.58 -11.63
N THR A 67 6.97 14.81 -11.68
CA THR A 67 6.31 15.45 -10.54
C THR A 67 4.80 15.22 -10.56
N LYS A 68 4.27 14.65 -9.48
CA LYS A 68 2.83 14.48 -9.30
C LYS A 68 2.19 15.78 -8.80
N VAL A 69 1.15 16.23 -9.48
CA VAL A 69 0.28 17.30 -8.99
C VAL A 69 -0.65 16.72 -7.94
N LEU A 70 -0.50 17.21 -6.72
CA LEU A 70 -1.30 16.87 -5.56
C LEU A 70 -2.33 17.97 -5.30
N GLY A 71 -3.46 17.62 -4.69
CA GLY A 71 -4.48 18.61 -4.29
C GLY A 71 -4.04 19.52 -3.15
N ALA A 72 -3.03 19.09 -2.39
CA ALA A 72 -2.36 19.87 -1.37
C ALA A 72 -0.86 19.98 -1.70
N SER A 73 -0.20 21.03 -1.21
CA SER A 73 1.25 21.17 -1.33
C SER A 73 1.97 19.97 -0.72
N PHE A 74 3.07 19.56 -1.34
CA PHE A 74 3.92 18.50 -0.80
C PHE A 74 4.38 18.86 0.61
N MET A 75 4.06 18.01 1.59
CA MET A 75 4.57 18.12 2.96
C MET A 75 5.63 17.03 3.16
N PRO A 76 6.90 17.40 3.38
CA PRO A 76 7.93 16.43 3.74
C PRO A 76 7.52 15.62 4.96
N ILE A 77 7.98 14.37 5.02
CA ILE A 77 7.77 13.50 6.18
C ILE A 77 8.44 14.18 7.38
N ARG A 78 7.66 14.40 8.44
CA ARG A 78 8.20 14.92 9.71
C ARG A 78 9.10 13.86 10.34
N SER A 79 10.13 14.29 11.05
CA SER A 79 10.95 13.38 11.84
C SER A 79 10.06 12.57 12.79
N ALA A 80 10.44 11.31 13.04
CA ALA A 80 9.77 10.51 14.06
C ALA A 80 9.77 11.25 15.40
N ASN A 81 8.68 11.11 16.15
CA ASN A 81 8.66 11.63 17.51
C ASN A 81 9.74 10.91 18.32
N PRO A 82 10.38 11.60 19.28
CA PRO A 82 11.33 10.96 20.18
C PRO A 82 10.65 9.80 20.92
N ALA A 83 11.44 8.76 21.23
CA ALA A 83 10.97 7.67 22.08
C ALA A 83 10.54 8.23 23.44
N LYS A 84 9.47 7.69 24.01
CA LYS A 84 9.04 8.04 25.35
C LYS A 84 10.08 7.52 26.35
N GLU A 85 10.38 8.32 27.36
CA GLU A 85 11.18 7.89 28.50
C GLU A 85 10.42 6.83 29.30
N PHE A 86 11.14 6.09 30.14
CA PHE A 86 10.53 5.14 31.06
C PHE A 86 9.62 5.91 32.03
N ASP A 87 8.38 5.44 32.15
CA ASP A 87 7.38 6.03 33.04
C ASP A 87 7.34 5.19 34.34
N GLU A 88 7.91 5.76 35.40
CA GLU A 88 7.98 5.14 36.74
C GLU A 88 6.59 4.90 37.34
N GLU A 89 5.59 5.72 36.97
CA GLU A 89 4.21 5.55 37.44
C GLU A 89 3.49 4.41 36.69
N ALA A 90 3.81 4.23 35.41
CA ALA A 90 3.18 3.20 34.57
C ALA A 90 3.74 1.79 34.82
N THR A 91 4.99 1.66 35.25
CA THR A 91 5.63 0.37 35.53
C THR A 91 6.13 0.35 36.97
N PRO A 92 5.37 -0.22 37.92
CA PRO A 92 5.83 -0.31 39.30
C PRO A 92 7.12 -1.14 39.35
N LEU A 93 8.21 -0.48 39.74
CA LEU A 93 9.50 -1.11 39.91
C LEU A 93 9.48 -1.93 41.21
N GLN A 94 8.98 -3.16 41.13
CA GLN A 94 8.99 -4.08 42.26
C GLN A 94 10.16 -5.06 42.12
N GLU A 95 11.05 -5.06 43.11
CA GLU A 95 12.09 -6.08 43.22
C GLU A 95 11.44 -7.45 43.34
N ALA A 96 11.76 -8.35 42.41
CA ALA A 96 11.32 -9.74 42.48
C ALA A 96 12.20 -10.48 43.48
N VAL A 97 11.59 -11.34 44.30
CA VAL A 97 12.34 -12.21 45.21
C VAL A 97 13.07 -13.27 44.37
N ASP A 98 14.36 -13.44 44.61
CA ASP A 98 15.15 -14.49 43.97
C ASP A 98 14.53 -15.87 44.25
N PRO A 99 14.35 -16.72 43.23
CA PRO A 99 13.82 -18.06 43.43
C PRO A 99 14.77 -18.88 44.30
N THR A 100 14.21 -19.74 45.15
CA THR A 100 15.01 -20.68 45.93
C THR A 100 15.65 -21.74 45.01
N PRO A 101 16.78 -22.37 45.41
CA PRO A 101 17.45 -23.39 44.59
C PRO A 101 16.53 -24.54 44.16
N LEU A 102 15.60 -24.97 45.03
CA LEU A 102 14.62 -26.02 44.71
C LEU A 102 13.64 -25.58 43.62
N GLN A 103 13.16 -24.34 43.69
CA GLN A 103 12.27 -23.77 42.67
C GLN A 103 12.99 -23.58 41.33
N GLU A 104 14.29 -23.28 41.35
CA GLU A 104 15.10 -23.20 40.13
C GLU A 104 15.24 -24.57 39.46
N GLU A 105 15.51 -25.65 40.22
CA GLU A 105 15.58 -27.01 39.69
C GLU A 105 14.25 -27.46 39.07
N GLU A 106 13.12 -27.21 39.74
CA GLU A 106 11.79 -27.48 39.19
C GLU A 106 11.52 -26.71 37.90
N LEU A 107 11.89 -25.43 37.86
CA LEU A 107 11.72 -24.58 36.69
C LEU A 107 12.65 -25.00 35.53
N ARG A 108 13.85 -25.50 35.83
CA ARG A 108 14.75 -26.12 34.86
C ARG A 108 14.14 -27.38 34.25
N LEU A 109 13.64 -28.28 35.09
CA LEU A 109 12.97 -29.51 34.65
C LEU A 109 11.73 -29.20 33.79
N MET A 110 10.90 -28.22 34.19
CA MET A 110 9.75 -27.79 33.39
C MET A 110 10.15 -27.20 32.04
N LYS A 111 11.19 -26.35 32.00
CA LYS A 111 11.71 -25.77 30.74
C LYS A 111 12.26 -26.85 29.81
N GLU A 112 12.98 -27.82 30.36
CA GLU A 112 13.54 -28.94 29.61
C GLU A 112 12.44 -29.86 29.08
N ALA A 113 11.44 -30.20 29.89
CA ALA A 113 10.26 -30.95 29.46
C ALA A 113 9.49 -30.21 28.36
N LYS A 114 9.33 -28.88 28.47
CA LYS A 114 8.69 -28.06 27.43
C LYS A 114 9.52 -28.02 26.14
N ARG A 115 10.85 -27.96 26.23
CA ARG A 115 11.75 -28.03 25.08
C ARG A 115 11.64 -29.39 24.39
N LEU A 116 11.73 -30.48 25.14
CA LEU A 116 11.63 -31.84 24.62
C LEU A 116 10.26 -32.11 23.98
N ALA A 117 9.17 -31.61 24.59
CA ALA A 117 7.83 -31.71 24.01
C ALA A 117 7.68 -30.88 22.72
N ALA A 118 8.33 -29.72 22.64
CA ALA A 118 8.34 -28.91 21.41
C ALA A 118 9.18 -29.57 20.30
N GLU A 119 10.28 -30.24 20.65
CA GLU A 119 11.14 -30.99 19.74
C GLU A 119 10.45 -32.26 19.22
N ALA A 120 9.84 -33.07 20.10
CA ALA A 120 9.05 -34.24 19.70
C ALA A 120 7.86 -33.87 18.82
N LYS A 121 7.19 -32.73 19.10
CA LYS A 121 6.11 -32.22 18.24
C LYS A 121 6.60 -31.66 16.90
N ALA A 122 7.86 -31.21 16.83
CA ALA A 122 8.48 -30.80 15.57
C ALA A 122 8.88 -32.02 14.73
N GLU A 123 9.36 -33.10 15.37
CA GLU A 123 9.73 -34.37 14.72
C GLU A 123 8.49 -35.16 14.23
N GLU A 124 7.40 -35.23 15.00
CA GLU A 124 6.11 -35.78 14.54
C GLU A 124 5.45 -34.96 13.42
N GLY A 125 5.87 -33.70 13.21
CA GLY A 125 5.38 -32.82 12.14
C GLY A 125 6.12 -32.96 10.81
N GLU A 126 7.19 -33.75 10.74
CA GLU A 126 7.96 -34.01 9.51
C GLU A 126 7.57 -35.31 8.78
N GLU A 127 6.65 -36.13 9.31
CA GLU A 127 6.20 -37.38 8.66
C GLU A 127 4.92 -37.26 7.80
N GLU A 128 4.29 -36.08 7.68
CA GLU A 128 3.08 -35.87 6.84
C GLU A 128 3.29 -34.88 5.66
N GLU A 129 4.48 -34.81 5.06
CA GLU A 129 4.67 -34.08 3.79
C GLU A 129 5.56 -34.82 2.76
N GLU A 130 5.37 -36.13 2.58
CA GLU A 130 5.71 -36.81 1.31
C GLU A 130 4.56 -37.73 0.89
N GLY A 131 3.55 -37.16 0.25
CA GLY A 131 2.46 -37.95 -0.33
C GLY A 131 1.43 -37.10 -1.04
N ASP A 132 1.45 -37.21 -2.37
CA ASP A 132 0.36 -36.88 -3.32
C ASP A 132 0.32 -35.44 -3.86
N GLU A 133 0.75 -35.26 -5.12
CA GLU A 133 -0.12 -34.77 -6.20
C GLU A 133 0.56 -34.95 -7.59
N ASP A 134 -0.11 -35.74 -8.45
CA ASP A 134 0.08 -35.88 -9.90
C ASP A 134 -0.08 -34.56 -10.69
#